data_AF-X1ADQ1-F1
#
_entry.id   AF-X1ADQ1-F1
#
_cell.length_a   1.000
_cell.length_b   1.000
_cell.length_c   1.000
_cell.angle_alpha   90.00
_cell.angle_beta   90.00
_cell.angle_gamma   90.00
#
_symmetry.space_group_name_H-M   'P 1'
#
loop_
_entity.id
_entity.type
_entity.pdbx_description
1 polymer ?
#
loop_
_entity_poly.entity_id
_entity_poly.type
_entity_poly.pdbx_seq_one_letter_code
_entity_poly.pdbx_strand_id
1 'polypeptide(L)'
;MLMLLIIGKIVSILVYTEFADTTTAAPNNEFRNTMDAIKDTYGEQFRYDNLTSYSELTTSLPDYDILLLPEQETLNEENLTSIASAWTGPLASFVSNGGIVVALDAYGGAMSVPTFQILNETGLVSVYDPVYGAGWVNYRVNSSDALARGIEGSWPAPGGSVHFDTTDAT
;
A
#
# COMPACT_ATOMS: atom_id res chain seq x y z
N MET A 1 1.30 -1.02 -44.21
CA MET A 1 0.28 -1.05 -43.15
C MET A 1 1.02 -1.23 -41.84
N LEU A 2 1.30 -0.14 -41.14
CA LEU A 2 1.99 -0.14 -39.86
C LEU A 2 0.94 -0.45 -38.79
N MET A 3 0.93 -1.68 -38.29
CA MET A 3 0.04 -2.08 -37.19
C MET A 3 0.71 -1.62 -35.89
N LEU A 4 0.30 -0.44 -35.42
CA LEU A 4 0.62 0.03 -34.08
C LEU A 4 -0.15 -0.86 -33.11
N LEU A 5 0.48 -1.95 -32.66
CA LEU A 5 0.00 -2.70 -31.51
C LEU A 5 0.17 -1.76 -30.30
N ILE A 6 -0.90 -1.11 -29.86
CA ILE A 6 -0.94 -0.59 -28.50
C ILE A 6 -1.06 -1.83 -27.61
N ILE A 7 0.09 -2.46 -27.33
CA ILE A 7 0.22 -3.35 -26.18
C ILE A 7 -0.12 -2.45 -24.99
N GLY A 8 -1.18 -2.77 -24.25
CA GLY A 8 -1.54 -2.02 -23.04
C GLY A 8 -0.30 -1.87 -22.18
N LYS A 9 0.01 -0.63 -21.76
CA LYS A 9 1.18 -0.33 -20.94
C LYS A 9 1.19 -1.29 -19.74
N ILE A 10 2.25 -2.08 -19.59
CA ILE A 10 2.46 -2.91 -18.39
C ILE A 10 2.58 -1.97 -17.21
N VAL A 11 1.78 -2.19 -16.17
CA VAL A 11 1.84 -1.41 -14.92
C VAL A 11 3.10 -1.81 -14.17
N SER A 12 3.93 -0.83 -13.80
CA SER A 12 5.12 -1.08 -12.97
C SER A 12 4.88 -0.72 -11.50
N ILE A 13 5.15 -1.66 -10.60
CA ILE A 13 4.95 -1.49 -9.15
C ILE A 13 6.30 -1.58 -8.44
N LEU A 14 6.68 -0.55 -7.69
CA LEU A 14 7.75 -0.63 -6.70
C LEU A 14 7.14 -1.06 -5.38
N VAL A 15 7.61 -2.17 -4.80
CA VAL A 15 7.04 -2.72 -3.56
C VAL A 15 8.01 -2.51 -2.42
N TYR A 16 7.62 -1.79 -1.38
CA TYR A 16 8.47 -1.55 -0.21
C TYR A 16 8.45 -2.74 0.75
N THR A 17 9.58 -3.43 0.91
CA THR A 17 9.65 -4.69 1.67
C THR A 17 10.74 -4.72 2.73
N GLU A 18 11.26 -3.57 3.15
CA GLU A 18 12.35 -3.51 4.13
C GLU A 18 11.93 -4.08 5.50
N PHE A 19 10.68 -3.86 5.91
CA PHE A 19 10.13 -4.31 7.20
C PHE A 19 8.90 -5.21 7.05
N ALA A 20 8.58 -5.64 5.82
CA ALA A 20 7.46 -6.54 5.56
C ALA A 20 7.86 -8.00 5.80
N ASP A 21 6.91 -8.83 6.28
CA ASP A 21 7.11 -10.28 6.25
C ASP A 21 7.02 -10.80 4.82
N THR A 22 8.15 -11.28 4.32
CA THR A 22 8.31 -11.84 2.97
C THR A 22 8.45 -13.36 3.01
N THR A 23 8.22 -14.00 4.16
CA THR A 23 8.24 -15.45 4.28
C THR A 23 7.20 -16.11 3.40
N THR A 24 7.45 -17.38 3.08
CA THR A 24 6.57 -18.21 2.26
C THR A 24 5.69 -19.14 3.09
N ALA A 25 5.91 -19.19 4.41
CA ALA A 25 5.20 -20.07 5.32
C ALA A 25 3.88 -19.44 5.77
N ALA A 26 2.77 -20.18 5.59
CA ALA A 26 1.51 -19.80 6.20
C ALA A 26 1.57 -19.93 7.74
N PRO A 27 0.87 -19.09 8.50
CA PRO A 27 -0.06 -18.06 8.03
C PRO A 27 0.60 -16.71 7.65
N ASN A 28 1.88 -16.51 7.95
CA ASN A 28 2.58 -15.21 7.88
C ASN A 28 3.04 -14.83 6.45
N ASN A 29 2.22 -15.07 5.42
CA ASN A 29 2.63 -14.89 4.03
C ASN A 29 1.91 -13.71 3.34
N GLU A 30 1.68 -12.62 4.07
CA GLU A 30 0.87 -11.46 3.67
C GLU A 30 1.40 -10.79 2.39
N PHE A 31 2.72 -10.56 2.30
CA PHE A 31 3.35 -10.07 1.07
C PHE A 31 2.99 -10.97 -0.12
N ARG A 32 3.18 -12.28 0.04
CA ARG A 32 2.91 -13.25 -1.01
C ARG A 32 1.42 -13.27 -1.38
N ASN A 33 0.52 -13.29 -0.40
CA ASN A 33 -0.92 -13.28 -0.65
C ASN A 33 -1.34 -12.03 -1.45
N THR A 34 -0.74 -10.89 -1.13
CA THR A 34 -0.95 -9.64 -1.87
C THR A 34 -0.49 -9.77 -3.33
N MET A 35 0.75 -10.24 -3.54
CA MET A 35 1.30 -10.36 -4.89
C MET A 35 0.60 -11.44 -5.72
N ASP A 36 0.21 -12.56 -5.11
CA ASP A 36 -0.56 -13.64 -5.74
C ASP A 36 -1.96 -13.11 -6.15
N ALA A 37 -2.64 -12.33 -5.30
CA ALA A 37 -3.93 -11.73 -5.64
C ALA A 37 -3.86 -10.72 -6.82
N ILE A 38 -2.82 -9.87 -6.85
CA ILE A 38 -2.57 -8.96 -7.98
C ILE A 38 -2.32 -9.78 -9.25
N LYS A 39 -1.50 -10.84 -9.15
CA LYS A 39 -1.18 -11.72 -10.28
C LYS A 39 -2.37 -12.49 -10.82
N ASP A 40 -3.22 -13.02 -9.95
CA ASP A 40 -4.44 -13.73 -10.35
C ASP A 40 -5.43 -12.80 -11.06
N THR A 41 -5.41 -11.51 -10.73
CA THR A 41 -6.28 -10.49 -11.33
C THR A 41 -5.75 -9.97 -12.67
N TYR A 42 -4.46 -9.63 -12.74
CA TYR A 42 -3.88 -8.90 -13.88
C TYR A 42 -2.96 -9.75 -14.76
N GLY A 43 -2.60 -10.97 -14.34
CA GLY A 43 -1.71 -11.85 -15.09
C GLY A 43 -0.38 -11.19 -15.42
N GLU A 44 -0.04 -11.14 -16.71
CA GLU A 44 1.21 -10.54 -17.22
C GLU A 44 1.12 -9.02 -17.45
N GLN A 45 0.01 -8.37 -17.09
CA GLN A 45 -0.20 -6.93 -17.31
C GLN A 45 0.49 -6.03 -16.28
N PHE A 46 1.29 -6.60 -15.38
CA PHE A 46 2.10 -5.86 -14.43
C PHE A 46 3.48 -6.49 -14.25
N ARG A 47 4.43 -5.67 -13.80
CA ARG A 47 5.72 -6.10 -13.25
C ARG A 47 5.92 -5.45 -11.89
N TYR A 48 6.74 -6.05 -11.06
CA TYR A 48 7.13 -5.43 -9.81
C TYR A 48 8.59 -5.71 -9.46
N ASP A 49 9.16 -4.79 -8.71
CA ASP A 49 10.49 -4.90 -8.12
C ASP A 49 10.39 -4.49 -6.64
N ASN A 50 11.27 -5.04 -5.79
CA ASN A 50 11.27 -4.73 -4.37
C ASN A 50 12.21 -3.56 -4.07
N LEU A 51 11.72 -2.60 -3.30
CA LEU A 51 12.50 -1.59 -2.60
C LEU A 51 12.83 -2.13 -1.20
N THR A 52 14.05 -2.62 -1.02
CA THR A 52 14.51 -3.22 0.25
C THR A 52 15.22 -2.22 1.17
N SER A 53 15.36 -0.96 0.74
CA SER A 53 15.87 0.13 1.57
C SER A 53 15.13 1.43 1.28
N TYR A 54 14.62 2.07 2.32
CA TYR A 54 13.92 3.35 2.23
C TYR A 54 14.80 4.45 1.62
N SER A 55 16.12 4.34 1.78
CA SER A 55 17.09 5.31 1.26
C SER A 55 17.18 5.34 -0.27
N GLU A 56 16.75 4.27 -0.94
CA GLU A 56 16.80 4.12 -2.40
C GLU A 56 15.50 4.58 -3.09
N LEU A 57 14.49 5.05 -2.33
CA LEU A 57 13.20 5.45 -2.89
C LEU A 57 13.38 6.50 -3.99
N THR A 58 14.10 7.60 -3.70
CA THR A 58 14.26 8.74 -4.61
C THR A 58 14.83 8.33 -5.97
N THR A 59 15.75 7.37 -5.99
CA THR A 59 16.39 6.90 -7.22
C THR A 59 15.56 5.85 -7.95
N SER A 60 14.79 5.04 -7.23
CA SER A 60 14.04 3.92 -7.82
C SER A 60 12.65 4.33 -8.29
N LEU A 61 11.94 5.14 -7.49
CA LEU A 61 10.53 5.48 -7.66
C LEU A 61 10.18 6.08 -9.05
N PRO A 62 11.00 6.92 -9.69
CA PRO A 62 10.66 7.52 -10.99
C PRO A 62 10.41 6.52 -12.14
N ASP A 63 10.87 5.28 -12.03
CA ASP A 63 10.71 4.24 -13.05
C ASP A 63 9.42 3.39 -12.89
N TYR A 64 8.58 3.73 -11.92
CA TYR A 64 7.38 2.98 -11.56
C TYR A 64 6.10 3.82 -11.64
N ASP A 65 4.97 3.15 -11.86
CA ASP A 65 3.64 3.78 -11.87
C ASP A 65 3.01 3.78 -10.47
N ILE A 66 3.34 2.77 -9.67
CA ILE A 66 2.75 2.54 -8.34
C ILE A 66 3.86 2.29 -7.33
N LEU A 67 3.74 2.91 -6.15
CA LEU A 67 4.43 2.47 -4.94
C LEU A 67 3.44 1.68 -4.08
N LEU A 68 3.73 0.41 -3.83
CA LEU A 68 2.95 -0.45 -2.93
C LEU A 68 3.72 -0.64 -1.62
N LEU A 69 3.07 -0.36 -0.50
CA LEU A 69 3.54 -0.65 0.84
C LEU A 69 2.65 -1.78 1.39
N PRO A 70 3.08 -3.05 1.30
CA PRO A 70 2.50 -4.11 2.12
C PRO A 70 2.66 -3.78 3.60
N GLU A 71 2.00 -4.55 4.46
CA GLU A 71 2.18 -4.45 5.92
C GLU A 71 3.67 -4.50 6.29
N GLN A 72 4.13 -3.52 7.07
CA GLN A 72 5.50 -3.41 7.59
C GLN A 72 5.57 -3.91 9.03
N GLU A 73 5.50 -5.23 9.22
CA GLU A 73 5.35 -5.90 10.53
C GLU A 73 6.45 -5.53 11.55
N THR A 74 7.68 -5.31 11.09
CA THR A 74 8.81 -4.97 11.97
C THR A 74 9.13 -3.48 12.03
N LEU A 75 8.25 -2.62 11.50
CA LEU A 75 8.42 -1.17 11.56
C LEU A 75 8.35 -0.68 13.01
N ASN A 76 9.18 0.31 13.32
CA ASN A 76 9.17 1.01 14.59
C ASN A 76 9.29 2.54 14.41
N GLU A 77 9.13 3.28 15.51
CA GLU A 77 9.13 4.75 15.52
C GLU A 77 10.45 5.38 15.00
N GLU A 78 11.60 4.75 15.28
CA GLU A 78 12.90 5.24 14.81
C GLU A 78 13.02 5.12 13.28
N ASN A 79 12.62 3.97 12.75
CA ASN A 79 12.57 3.72 11.31
C ASN A 79 11.53 4.64 10.65
N LEU A 80 10.33 4.78 11.21
CA LEU A 80 9.29 5.67 10.70
C LEU A 80 9.80 7.10 10.48
N THR A 81 10.44 7.69 11.50
CA THR A 81 10.96 9.06 11.42
C THR A 81 11.97 9.21 10.28
N SER A 82 12.84 8.21 10.12
CA SER A 82 13.87 8.20 9.08
C SER A 82 13.28 8.03 7.67
N ILE A 83 12.30 7.14 7.53
CA ILE A 83 11.57 6.90 6.27
C ILE A 83 10.82 8.18 5.88
N ALA A 84 9.99 8.73 6.77
CA ALA A 84 9.18 9.91 6.49
C ALA A 84 10.05 11.08 6.02
N SER A 85 11.14 11.38 6.74
CA SER A 85 12.10 12.41 6.36
C SER A 85 12.67 12.22 4.95
N ALA A 86 13.02 10.98 4.59
CA ALA A 86 13.53 10.66 3.26
C ALA A 86 12.46 10.70 2.16
N TRP A 87 11.20 10.43 2.52
CA TRP A 87 10.12 10.17 1.56
C TRP A 87 9.23 11.38 1.28
N THR A 88 9.12 12.36 2.18
CA THR A 88 8.21 13.52 2.02
C THR A 88 8.36 14.23 0.67
N GLY A 89 9.58 14.60 0.27
CA GLY A 89 9.82 15.27 -1.02
C GLY A 89 9.57 14.37 -2.24
N PRO A 90 10.20 13.18 -2.31
CA PRO A 90 10.00 12.23 -3.40
C PRO A 90 8.54 11.84 -3.61
N LEU A 91 7.80 11.53 -2.54
CA LEU A 91 6.41 11.08 -2.64
C LEU A 91 5.48 12.20 -3.08
N ALA A 92 5.63 13.42 -2.55
CA ALA A 92 4.85 14.57 -3.03
C ALA A 92 5.10 14.83 -4.53
N SER A 93 6.33 14.68 -4.99
CA SER A 93 6.69 14.82 -6.41
C SER A 93 6.12 13.68 -7.25
N PHE A 94 6.16 12.45 -6.75
CA PHE A 94 5.62 11.27 -7.45
C PHE A 94 4.11 11.38 -7.66
N VAL A 95 3.37 11.66 -6.59
CA VAL A 95 1.90 11.80 -6.64
C VAL A 95 1.48 12.99 -7.50
N SER A 96 2.16 14.14 -7.40
CA SER A 96 1.84 15.31 -8.24
C SER A 96 2.09 15.08 -9.73
N ASN A 97 2.95 14.12 -10.09
CA ASN A 97 3.17 13.67 -11.46
C ASN A 97 2.28 12.48 -11.87
N GLY A 98 1.27 12.14 -11.07
CA GLY A 98 0.28 11.10 -11.38
C GLY A 98 0.65 9.69 -10.91
N GLY A 99 1.72 9.54 -10.13
CA GLY A 99 2.06 8.28 -9.46
C GLY A 99 1.03 7.92 -8.38
N ILE A 100 0.84 6.62 -8.16
CA ILE A 100 -0.14 6.11 -7.18
C ILE A 100 0.61 5.49 -6.01
N VAL A 101 0.22 5.83 -4.78
CA VAL A 101 0.74 5.19 -3.57
C VAL A 101 -0.38 4.38 -2.94
N VAL A 102 -0.12 3.10 -2.68
CA VAL A 102 -1.06 2.17 -2.02
C VAL A 102 -0.38 1.66 -0.75
N ALA A 103 -1.01 1.84 0.40
CA ALA A 103 -0.58 1.23 1.66
C ALA A 103 -1.61 0.21 2.12
N LEU A 104 -1.15 -1.00 2.40
CA LEU A 104 -1.90 -2.04 3.08
C LEU A 104 -1.48 -1.99 4.53
N ASP A 105 -2.46 -1.76 5.40
CA ASP A 105 -2.20 -1.55 6.81
C ASP A 105 -2.66 -2.73 7.66
N ALA A 106 -1.97 -2.89 8.79
CA ALA A 106 -2.46 -3.63 9.92
C ALA A 106 -2.12 -2.88 11.20
N TYR A 107 -2.98 -3.03 12.20
CA TYR A 107 -2.73 -2.49 13.53
C TYR A 107 -3.22 -3.47 14.59
N GLY A 108 -2.52 -3.58 15.72
CA GLY A 108 -2.89 -4.43 16.85
C GLY A 108 -1.73 -5.27 17.39
N GLY A 109 -1.99 -6.02 18.47
CA GLY A 109 -1.01 -6.94 19.05
C GLY A 109 0.26 -6.25 19.56
N ALA A 110 1.42 -6.69 19.08
CA ALA A 110 2.74 -6.18 19.46
C ALA A 110 3.31 -5.14 18.47
N MET A 111 2.53 -4.72 17.47
CA MET A 111 2.97 -3.70 16.51
C MET A 111 3.16 -2.36 17.20
N SER A 112 4.30 -1.73 16.94
CA SER A 112 4.60 -0.42 17.53
C SER A 112 4.02 0.74 16.72
N VAL A 113 3.92 0.58 15.39
CA VAL A 113 3.47 1.61 14.46
C VAL A 113 2.75 0.94 13.27
N PRO A 114 1.58 1.42 12.85
CA PRO A 114 0.92 0.96 11.62
C PRO A 114 1.64 1.49 10.36
N THR A 115 1.57 0.74 9.27
CA THR A 115 2.16 1.09 7.96
C THR A 115 1.65 2.42 7.42
N PHE A 116 0.37 2.76 7.60
CA PHE A 116 -0.20 4.03 7.12
C PHE A 116 0.53 5.25 7.70
N GLN A 117 1.15 5.11 8.88
CA GLN A 117 1.81 6.22 9.56
C GLN A 117 2.94 6.78 8.68
N ILE A 118 3.58 5.95 7.84
CA ILE A 118 4.56 6.41 6.84
C ILE A 118 3.94 7.49 5.95
N LEU A 119 2.73 7.26 5.42
CA LEU A 119 2.05 8.19 4.53
C LEU A 119 1.56 9.43 5.29
N ASN A 120 1.10 9.26 6.53
CA ASN A 120 0.64 10.35 7.39
C ASN A 120 1.78 11.33 7.70
N GLU A 121 2.97 10.82 8.07
CA GLU A 121 4.16 11.65 8.37
C GLU A 121 4.73 12.35 7.13
N THR A 122 4.46 11.81 5.93
CA THR A 122 4.82 12.51 4.67
C THR A 122 3.84 13.62 4.29
N GLY A 123 2.69 13.70 4.97
CA GLY A 123 1.61 14.63 4.65
C GLY A 123 0.80 14.27 3.41
N LEU A 124 0.93 13.04 2.89
CA LEU A 124 0.13 12.56 1.76
C LEU A 124 -1.31 12.22 2.13
N VAL A 125 -1.53 11.81 3.38
CA VAL A 125 -2.84 11.53 3.96
C VAL A 125 -2.93 12.20 5.33
N SER A 126 -4.15 12.39 5.82
CA SER A 126 -4.40 12.85 7.19
C SER A 126 -5.38 11.89 7.87
N VAL A 127 -4.81 10.98 8.64
CA VAL A 127 -5.56 9.97 9.40
C VAL A 127 -5.15 9.99 10.87
N TYR A 128 -6.09 9.68 11.75
CA TYR A 128 -5.95 9.80 13.21
C TYR A 128 -6.63 8.63 13.92
N ASP A 129 -6.28 8.46 15.20
CA ASP A 129 -6.95 7.57 16.13
C ASP A 129 -7.16 6.14 15.59
N PRO A 130 -6.09 5.40 15.25
CA PRO A 130 -6.22 4.05 14.74
C PRO A 130 -6.85 3.11 15.79
N VAL A 131 -7.91 2.40 15.40
CA VAL A 131 -8.63 1.45 16.24
C VAL A 131 -8.59 0.06 15.61
N TYR A 132 -8.18 -0.94 16.39
CA TYR A 132 -8.24 -2.33 15.97
C TYR A 132 -9.69 -2.81 15.83
N GLY A 133 -10.03 -3.32 14.64
CA GLY A 133 -11.41 -3.57 14.23
C GLY A 133 -11.72 -5.02 13.82
N ALA A 134 -10.91 -6.00 14.18
CA ALA A 134 -11.16 -7.39 13.77
C ALA A 134 -12.56 -7.89 14.20
N GLY A 135 -13.25 -8.55 13.26
CA GLY A 135 -14.61 -9.06 13.45
C GLY A 135 -15.73 -8.01 13.29
N TRP A 136 -15.40 -6.74 13.08
CA TRP A 136 -16.40 -5.72 12.76
C TRP A 136 -16.99 -5.96 11.36
N VAL A 137 -18.16 -5.38 11.09
CA VAL A 137 -18.72 -5.37 9.73
C VAL A 137 -18.25 -4.10 9.04
N ASN A 138 -17.46 -4.26 7.99
CA ASN A 138 -17.10 -3.17 7.09
C ASN A 138 -18.24 -2.94 6.12
N TYR A 139 -18.53 -1.67 5.82
CA TYR A 139 -19.55 -1.28 4.85
C TYR A 139 -18.90 -0.50 3.72
N ARG A 140 -19.24 -0.85 2.48
CA ARG A 140 -18.85 -0.05 1.32
C ARG A 140 -19.64 1.26 1.32
N VAL A 141 -18.93 2.38 1.45
CA VAL A 141 -19.55 3.72 1.50
C VAL A 141 -19.98 4.22 0.10
N ASN A 142 -19.15 4.03 -0.92
CA ASN A 142 -19.43 4.53 -2.28
C ASN A 142 -19.11 3.47 -3.36
N SER A 143 -20.13 2.87 -3.97
CA SER A 143 -19.94 1.88 -5.04
C SER A 143 -19.40 2.42 -6.36
N SER A 144 -19.42 3.74 -6.56
CA SER A 144 -18.89 4.40 -7.77
C SER A 144 -17.39 4.70 -7.65
N ASP A 145 -16.85 4.66 -6.43
CA ASP A 145 -15.42 4.82 -6.19
C ASP A 145 -14.63 3.75 -6.95
N ALA A 146 -13.51 4.17 -7.56
CA ALA A 146 -12.63 3.26 -8.28
C ALA A 146 -12.11 2.13 -7.39
N LEU A 147 -11.85 2.40 -6.12
CA LEU A 147 -11.37 1.41 -5.13
C LEU A 147 -12.46 0.45 -4.66
N ALA A 148 -13.74 0.75 -4.92
CA ALA A 148 -14.88 0.00 -4.40
C ALA A 148 -15.61 -0.83 -5.47
N ARG A 149 -15.11 -0.81 -6.72
CA ARG A 149 -15.70 -1.57 -7.85
C ARG A 149 -15.50 -3.06 -7.63
N GLY A 150 -16.58 -3.83 -7.77
CA GLY A 150 -16.55 -5.29 -7.59
C GLY A 150 -16.48 -5.75 -6.13
N ILE A 151 -16.32 -4.83 -5.16
CA ILE A 151 -16.36 -5.15 -3.74
C ILE A 151 -17.81 -5.38 -3.29
N GLU A 152 -18.03 -6.32 -2.37
CA GLU A 152 -19.35 -6.56 -1.77
C GLU A 152 -19.85 -5.34 -0.99
N GLY A 153 -21.16 -5.28 -0.71
CA GLY A 153 -21.74 -4.16 0.04
C GLY A 153 -21.26 -4.09 1.50
N SER A 154 -20.90 -5.24 2.06
CA SER A 154 -20.34 -5.37 3.41
C SER A 154 -19.56 -6.68 3.55
N TRP A 155 -18.56 -6.71 4.40
CA TRP A 155 -17.77 -7.92 4.69
C TRP A 155 -17.25 -7.89 6.14
N PRO A 156 -16.97 -9.04 6.76
CA PRO A 156 -16.32 -9.07 8.07
C PRO A 156 -14.87 -8.59 7.96
N ALA A 157 -14.46 -7.77 8.91
CA ALA A 157 -13.10 -7.28 9.05
C ALA A 157 -12.15 -8.43 9.48
N PRO A 158 -11.13 -8.79 8.68
CA PRO A 158 -10.15 -9.80 9.06
C PRO A 158 -9.30 -9.35 10.26
N GLY A 159 -8.49 -10.28 10.79
CA GLY A 159 -7.42 -9.92 11.74
C GLY A 159 -6.49 -8.86 11.14
N GLY A 160 -5.97 -7.97 11.98
CA GLY A 160 -5.17 -6.82 11.53
C GLY A 160 -5.98 -5.61 11.05
N SER A 161 -7.29 -5.76 10.80
CA SER A 161 -8.12 -4.64 10.33
C SER A 161 -8.08 -3.45 11.28
N VAL A 162 -8.02 -2.27 10.68
CA VAL A 162 -7.87 -1.00 11.38
C VAL A 162 -8.89 0.00 10.84
N HIS A 163 -9.41 0.83 11.74
CA HIS A 163 -10.27 1.97 11.44
C HIS A 163 -9.52 3.24 11.85
N PHE A 164 -9.71 4.32 11.13
CA PHE A 164 -9.10 5.62 11.42
C PHE A 164 -10.11 6.72 11.19
N ASP A 165 -9.96 7.81 11.92
CA ASP A 165 -10.61 9.07 11.60
C ASP A 165 -9.84 9.77 10.49
N THR A 166 -10.54 10.35 9.51
CA THR A 166 -9.92 11.12 8.43
C THR A 166 -10.78 12.32 8.03
N THR A 167 -10.12 13.35 7.52
CA THR A 167 -10.78 14.53 6.95
C THR A 167 -11.15 14.37 5.48
N ASP A 168 -10.63 13.34 4.81
CA ASP A 168 -10.68 13.20 3.35
C ASP A 168 -11.93 12.46 2.86
N ALA A 169 -12.79 12.00 3.78
CA ALA A 169 -13.98 11.20 3.49
C ALA A 169 -15.25 12.01 3.15
N THR A 170 -15.15 13.08 2.35
CA THR A 170 -16.33 13.81 1.81
C THR A 170 -16.67 13.41 0.39
#